data_AF-A0A849UDB4-F1
#
_entry.id   AF-A0A849UDB4-F1
#
_cell.length_a   1.000
_cell.length_b   1.000
_cell.length_c   1.000
_cell.angle_alpha   90.00
_cell.angle_beta   90.00
_cell.angle_gamma   90.00
#
_symmetry.space_group_name_H-M   'P 1'
#
loop_
_entity.id
_entity.type
_entity.pdbx_description
1 polymer ?
#
loop_
_entity_poly.entity_id
_entity_poly.type
_entity_poly.pdbx_seq_one_letter_code
_entity_poly.pdbx_strand_id
1 'polypeptide(L)'
;MSIFDSIKKNTKLKEAIKLSNDARKAEVATAEQMYKKAYQDYADVLTGDLMRAEALYNWGFALLHQAKTKPEVEAIKIYQEAIDKFAFCLLIQPAYLGAAIDGGVACMDLARVKAVPLHDSLYQLAKTYFEKANAIQAGSASYNLACIHALLGEHEASLDALKDAKSKGSLPDAAEIVADPDMAKVKNADWFLAFIESLTVKAPEPEVVEDKAVEEEKPAQPETFNYYAKEPAPVSSDEVES
;
A
#
# COMPACT_ATOMS: atom_id res chain seq x y z
N MET A 1 -1.66 33.43 -11.92
CA MET A 1 -1.11 32.51 -12.94
C MET A 1 -2.19 32.30 -13.99
N SER A 2 -1.86 32.32 -15.28
CA SER A 2 -2.85 32.10 -16.35
C SER A 2 -3.24 30.62 -16.45
N ILE A 3 -4.44 30.32 -16.96
CA ILE A 3 -4.88 28.94 -17.26
C ILE A 3 -3.89 28.27 -18.22
N PHE A 4 -3.39 29.02 -19.21
CA PHE A 4 -2.37 28.55 -20.16
C PHE A 4 -1.05 28.16 -19.47
N ASP A 5 -0.61 28.94 -18.49
CA ASP A 5 0.61 28.63 -17.72
C ASP A 5 0.44 27.34 -16.92
N SER A 6 -0.75 27.16 -16.31
CA SER A 6 -1.07 25.96 -15.53
C SER A 6 -1.09 24.70 -16.40
N ILE A 7 -1.68 24.78 -17.60
CA ILE A 7 -1.70 23.67 -18.57
C ILE A 7 -0.27 23.32 -18.99
N LYS A 8 0.54 24.33 -19.34
CA LYS A 8 1.94 24.11 -19.74
C LYS A 8 2.76 23.43 -18.63
N LYS A 9 2.59 23.87 -17.38
CA LYS A 9 3.23 23.24 -16.21
C LYS A 9 2.78 21.80 -15.99
N ASN A 10 1.48 21.50 -16.16
CA ASN A 10 0.97 20.13 -16.05
C ASN A 10 1.56 19.21 -17.12
N THR A 11 1.67 19.67 -18.37
CA THR A 11 2.30 18.90 -19.44
C THR A 11 3.77 18.64 -19.12
N LYS A 12 4.51 19.68 -18.72
CA LYS A 12 5.92 19.54 -18.34
C LYS A 12 6.12 18.61 -17.14
N LEU A 13 5.23 18.65 -16.14
CA LEU A 13 5.27 17.72 -15.01
C LEU A 13 5.12 16.26 -15.48
N LYS A 14 4.15 15.97 -16.36
CA LYS A 14 3.97 14.62 -16.92
C LYS A 14 5.21 14.15 -17.70
N GLU A 15 5.83 15.05 -18.46
CA GLU A 15 7.08 14.76 -19.17
C GLU A 15 8.23 14.44 -18.20
N ALA A 16 8.40 15.23 -17.12
CA ALA A 16 9.43 15.01 -16.11
C ALA A 16 9.23 13.67 -15.37
N ILE A 17 7.98 13.33 -15.02
CA ILE A 17 7.64 12.04 -14.39
C ILE A 17 7.98 10.89 -15.34
N LYS A 18 7.56 10.98 -16.61
CA LYS A 18 7.87 9.97 -17.61
C LYS A 18 9.38 9.82 -17.76
N LEU A 19 10.11 10.92 -17.88
CA LEU A 19 11.55 10.91 -18.06
C LEU A 19 12.28 10.27 -16.87
N SER A 20 11.83 10.58 -15.65
CA SER A 20 12.34 9.96 -14.42
C SER A 20 12.08 8.45 -14.38
N ASN A 21 10.90 8.02 -14.83
CA ASN A 21 10.54 6.61 -14.90
C ASN A 21 11.36 5.84 -15.95
N ASP A 22 11.60 6.46 -17.09
CA ASP A 22 12.41 5.88 -18.16
C ASP A 22 13.89 5.83 -17.76
N ALA A 23 14.40 6.82 -17.01
CA ALA A 23 15.77 6.85 -16.50
C ALA A 23 16.10 5.64 -15.62
N ARG A 24 15.15 5.17 -14.81
CA ARG A 24 15.31 3.98 -13.94
C ARG A 24 15.54 2.68 -14.71
N LYS A 25 15.21 2.66 -16.00
CA LYS A 25 15.32 1.49 -16.88
C LYS A 25 16.45 1.63 -17.91
N ALA A 26 17.12 2.78 -17.93
CA ALA A 26 18.14 3.10 -18.90
C ALA A 26 19.53 2.73 -18.39
N GLU A 27 20.48 2.59 -19.32
CA GLU A 27 21.91 2.49 -19.01
C GLU A 27 22.40 3.73 -18.27
N VAL A 28 23.38 3.56 -17.38
CA VAL A 28 23.82 4.59 -16.42
C VAL A 28 24.07 5.94 -17.09
N ALA A 29 24.84 6.00 -18.18
CA ALA A 29 25.16 7.27 -18.85
C ALA A 29 23.92 7.98 -19.41
N THR A 30 22.96 7.22 -19.94
CA THR A 30 21.68 7.74 -20.46
C THR A 30 20.78 8.17 -19.31
N ALA A 31 20.68 7.36 -18.25
CA ALA A 31 19.91 7.67 -17.05
C ALA A 31 20.34 9.00 -16.43
N GLU A 32 21.64 9.26 -16.35
CA GLU A 32 22.18 10.52 -15.81
C GLU A 32 21.69 11.77 -16.56
N GLN A 33 21.68 11.71 -17.89
CA GLN A 33 21.17 12.81 -18.71
C GLN A 33 19.67 13.00 -18.53
N MET A 34 18.93 11.91 -18.41
CA MET A 34 17.48 11.92 -18.20
C MET A 34 17.11 12.49 -16.84
N TYR A 35 17.78 12.07 -15.75
CA TYR A 35 17.59 12.64 -14.42
C TYR A 35 17.90 14.13 -14.40
N LYS A 36 19.04 14.55 -14.97
CA LYS A 36 19.40 15.97 -15.04
C LYS A 36 18.30 16.81 -15.71
N LYS A 37 17.75 16.33 -16.82
CA LYS A 37 16.67 17.03 -17.51
C LYS A 37 15.35 16.98 -16.72
N ALA A 38 15.01 15.85 -16.11
CA ALA A 38 13.81 15.74 -15.27
C ALA A 38 13.87 16.73 -14.08
N TYR A 39 15.03 16.88 -13.45
CA TYR A 39 15.21 17.82 -12.34
C TYR A 39 15.05 19.28 -12.77
N GLN A 40 15.56 19.64 -13.96
CA GLN A 40 15.30 20.95 -14.55
C GLN A 40 13.81 21.17 -14.80
N ASP A 41 13.11 20.16 -15.32
CA ASP A 41 11.67 20.28 -15.58
C ASP A 41 10.84 20.34 -14.29
N TYR A 42 11.19 19.62 -13.22
CA TYR A 42 10.56 19.78 -11.91
C TYR A 42 10.81 21.19 -11.33
N ALA A 43 12.03 21.71 -11.43
CA ALA A 43 12.36 23.06 -10.97
C ALA A 43 11.55 24.12 -11.74
N ASP A 44 11.41 23.97 -13.05
CA ASP A 44 10.60 24.86 -13.90
C ASP A 44 9.10 24.80 -13.52
N VAL A 45 8.57 23.61 -13.23
CA VAL A 45 7.18 23.44 -12.76
C VAL A 45 6.95 24.20 -11.45
N LEU A 46 7.90 24.11 -10.52
CA LEU A 46 7.84 24.74 -9.20
C LEU A 46 8.14 26.25 -9.24
N THR A 47 8.74 26.76 -10.32
CA THR A 47 9.07 28.19 -10.44
C THR A 47 7.80 29.06 -10.37
N GLY A 48 7.71 29.91 -9.36
CA GLY A 48 6.53 30.76 -9.11
C GLY A 48 5.29 29.99 -8.63
N ASP A 49 5.38 28.68 -8.39
CA ASP A 49 4.33 27.82 -7.88
C ASP A 49 4.91 26.69 -7.01
N LEU A 50 5.45 27.06 -5.85
CA LEU A 50 6.13 26.11 -4.96
C LEU A 50 5.19 25.10 -4.31
N MET A 51 3.87 25.28 -4.43
CA MET A 51 2.85 24.51 -3.72
C MET A 51 2.33 23.32 -4.55
N ARG A 52 3.22 22.60 -5.26
CA ARG A 52 2.87 21.42 -6.05
C ARG A 52 3.45 20.14 -5.44
N ALA A 53 2.71 19.56 -4.49
CA ALA A 53 3.10 18.35 -3.77
C ALA A 53 3.46 17.18 -4.72
N GLU A 54 2.70 16.97 -5.79
CA GLU A 54 2.98 15.92 -6.79
C GLU A 54 4.34 16.10 -7.46
N ALA A 55 4.73 17.33 -7.81
CA ALA A 55 6.03 17.60 -8.42
C ALA A 55 7.18 17.34 -7.44
N LEU A 56 7.02 17.75 -6.17
CA LEU A 56 7.99 17.50 -5.12
C LEU A 56 8.13 16.02 -4.81
N TYR A 57 7.02 15.29 -4.69
CA TYR A 57 7.02 13.85 -4.48
C TYR A 57 7.77 13.12 -5.60
N ASN A 58 7.40 13.37 -6.86
CA ASN A 58 8.02 12.68 -7.99
C ASN A 58 9.50 13.05 -8.17
N TRP A 59 9.89 14.29 -7.83
CA TRP A 59 11.30 14.66 -7.80
C TRP A 59 12.07 13.92 -6.70
N GLY A 60 11.53 13.89 -5.47
CA GLY A 60 12.12 13.12 -4.37
C GLY A 60 12.26 11.63 -4.71
N PHE A 61 11.24 11.06 -5.36
CA PHE A 61 11.24 9.67 -5.81
C PHE A 61 12.29 9.39 -6.89
N ALA A 62 12.46 10.30 -7.85
CA ALA A 62 13.52 10.21 -8.85
C ALA A 62 14.92 10.27 -8.20
N LEU A 63 15.14 11.18 -7.25
CA LEU A 63 16.39 11.30 -6.49
C LEU A 63 16.68 10.03 -5.69
N LEU A 64 15.68 9.49 -4.97
CA LEU A 64 15.79 8.23 -4.23
C LEU A 64 16.29 7.09 -5.12
N HIS A 65 15.72 6.96 -6.32
CA HIS A 65 16.16 5.92 -7.26
C HIS A 65 17.53 6.19 -7.88
N GLN A 66 17.86 7.45 -8.20
CA GLN A 66 19.19 7.79 -8.69
C GLN A 66 20.26 7.52 -7.64
N ALA A 67 20.02 7.85 -6.38
CA ALA A 67 20.99 7.64 -5.30
C ALA A 67 21.43 6.18 -5.16
N LYS A 68 20.52 5.22 -5.43
CA LYS A 68 20.82 3.78 -5.40
C LYS A 68 21.82 3.31 -6.45
N THR A 69 22.02 4.08 -7.53
CA THR A 69 22.96 3.73 -8.61
C THR A 69 24.29 4.49 -8.50
N LYS A 70 24.49 5.24 -7.42
CA LYS A 70 25.62 6.17 -7.27
C LYS A 70 26.66 5.66 -6.28
N PRO A 71 27.94 6.04 -6.45
CA PRO A 71 28.94 5.86 -5.41
C PRO A 71 28.49 6.54 -4.11
N GLU A 72 28.87 5.97 -2.97
CA GLU A 72 28.41 6.38 -1.64
C GLU A 72 28.49 7.90 -1.40
N VAL A 73 29.61 8.52 -1.76
CA VAL A 73 29.84 9.97 -1.57
C VAL A 73 28.85 10.83 -2.35
N GLU A 74 28.48 10.43 -3.58
CA GLU A 74 27.47 11.11 -4.38
C GLU A 74 26.06 10.79 -3.86
N ALA A 75 25.81 9.52 -3.54
CA ALA A 75 24.51 9.04 -3.06
C ALA A 75 24.05 9.78 -1.80
N ILE A 76 24.96 10.07 -0.85
CA ILE A 76 24.65 10.80 0.39
C ILE A 76 23.95 12.14 0.10
N LYS A 77 24.48 12.92 -0.85
CA LYS A 77 23.92 14.23 -1.19
C LYS A 77 22.54 14.09 -1.84
N ILE A 78 22.42 13.13 -2.75
CA ILE A 78 21.17 12.88 -3.49
C ILE A 78 20.07 12.37 -2.55
N TYR A 79 20.38 11.48 -1.61
CA TYR A 79 19.44 11.05 -0.58
C TYR A 79 18.99 12.21 0.31
N GLN A 80 19.89 13.09 0.73
CA GLN A 80 19.52 14.28 1.52
C GLN A 80 18.54 15.16 0.74
N GLU A 81 18.81 15.40 -0.54
CA GLU A 81 17.89 16.15 -1.40
C GLU A 81 16.54 15.44 -1.56
N ALA A 82 16.52 14.10 -1.67
CA ALA A 82 15.29 13.32 -1.73
C ALA A 82 14.44 13.50 -0.46
N ILE A 83 15.08 13.37 0.71
CA ILE A 83 14.44 13.57 2.02
C ILE A 83 13.85 14.98 2.12
N ASP A 84 14.58 16.01 1.67
CA ASP A 84 14.09 17.39 1.68
C ASP A 84 12.86 17.57 0.76
N LYS A 85 12.84 16.90 -0.41
CA LYS A 85 11.66 16.94 -1.30
C LYS A 85 10.45 16.25 -0.70
N PHE A 86 10.63 15.10 -0.05
CA PHE A 86 9.53 14.41 0.65
C PHE A 86 9.03 15.22 1.85
N ALA A 87 9.94 15.83 2.62
CA ALA A 87 9.58 16.70 3.73
C ALA A 87 8.76 17.91 3.25
N PHE A 88 9.17 18.58 2.18
CA PHE A 88 8.39 19.68 1.60
C PHE A 88 7.07 19.23 1.00
N CYS A 89 7.01 18.05 0.37
CA CYS A 89 5.75 17.47 -0.08
C CYS A 89 4.76 17.31 1.08
N LEU A 90 5.20 16.75 2.21
CA LEU A 90 4.38 16.58 3.41
C LEU A 90 4.05 17.90 4.12
N LEU A 91 4.88 18.93 4.00
CA LEU A 91 4.56 20.26 4.50
C LEU A 91 3.36 20.87 3.75
N ILE A 92 3.29 20.64 2.43
CA ILE A 92 2.21 21.14 1.56
C ILE A 92 0.97 20.25 1.66
N GLN A 93 1.15 18.94 1.66
CA GLN A 93 0.08 17.94 1.73
C GLN A 93 0.42 16.88 2.80
N PRO A 94 0.03 17.10 4.07
CA PRO A 94 0.41 16.23 5.18
C PRO A 94 -0.05 14.77 5.06
N ALA A 95 -1.09 14.51 4.26
CA ALA A 95 -1.64 13.18 4.01
C ALA A 95 -1.11 12.53 2.70
N TYR A 96 0.05 12.95 2.19
CA TYR A 96 0.66 12.36 1.00
C TYR A 96 1.37 11.04 1.35
N LEU A 97 0.65 9.92 1.26
CA LEU A 97 1.14 8.60 1.69
C LEU A 97 2.49 8.21 1.08
N GLY A 98 2.66 8.36 -0.23
CA GLY A 98 3.92 8.00 -0.92
C GLY A 98 5.12 8.76 -0.36
N ALA A 99 4.99 10.05 -0.08
CA ALA A 99 6.07 10.85 0.49
C ALA A 99 6.41 10.43 1.93
N ALA A 100 5.41 9.95 2.69
CA ALA A 100 5.64 9.42 4.02
C ALA A 100 6.43 8.10 3.98
N ILE A 101 6.05 7.16 3.10
CA ILE A 101 6.75 5.87 2.95
C ILE A 101 8.16 6.08 2.36
N ASP A 102 8.26 6.75 1.21
CA ASP A 102 9.52 6.90 0.48
C ASP A 102 10.51 7.80 1.24
N GLY A 103 10.02 8.75 2.03
CA GLY A 103 10.84 9.54 2.95
C GLY A 103 11.50 8.67 4.02
N GLY A 104 10.77 7.71 4.59
CA GLY A 104 11.32 6.75 5.55
C GLY A 104 12.35 5.82 4.91
N VAL A 105 12.07 5.32 3.71
CA VAL A 105 13.01 4.49 2.94
C VAL A 105 14.30 5.26 2.62
N ALA A 106 14.19 6.50 2.16
CA ALA A 106 15.35 7.35 1.89
C ALA A 106 16.20 7.60 3.14
N CYS A 107 15.58 7.75 4.31
CA CYS A 107 16.29 7.88 5.58
C CYS A 107 17.05 6.60 5.96
N MET A 108 16.44 5.42 5.82
CA MET A 108 17.11 4.13 6.06
C MET A 108 18.27 3.92 5.09
N ASP A 109 18.05 4.17 3.79
CA ASP A 109 19.08 4.02 2.76
C ASP A 109 20.27 4.98 3.03
N LEU A 110 19.99 6.24 3.40
CA LEU A 110 21.02 7.20 3.79
C LEU A 110 21.78 6.75 5.05
N ALA A 111 21.09 6.21 6.05
CA ALA A 111 21.71 5.70 7.27
C ALA A 111 22.70 4.56 6.95
N ARG A 112 22.30 3.63 6.07
CA ARG A 112 23.17 2.52 5.62
C ARG A 112 24.38 3.03 4.85
N VAL A 113 24.20 3.94 3.88
CA VAL A 113 25.31 4.51 3.10
C VAL A 113 26.29 5.30 3.97
N LYS A 114 25.81 6.00 5.00
CA LYS A 114 26.68 6.70 5.95
C LYS A 114 27.27 5.79 7.03
N ALA A 115 26.88 4.52 7.07
CA ALA A 115 27.24 3.55 8.11
C ALA A 115 27.04 4.10 9.53
N VAL A 116 25.96 4.84 9.76
CA VAL A 116 25.68 5.41 11.09
C VAL A 116 25.23 4.33 12.07
N PRO A 117 25.44 4.53 13.38
CA PRO A 117 24.90 3.62 14.40
C PRO A 117 23.38 3.49 14.32
N LEU A 118 22.83 2.36 14.76
CA LEU A 118 21.38 2.08 14.69
C LEU A 118 20.51 3.06 15.51
N HIS A 119 21.09 3.74 16.49
CA HIS A 119 20.41 4.74 17.31
C HIS A 119 20.59 6.17 16.78
N ASP A 120 21.16 6.33 15.58
CA ASP A 120 21.32 7.62 14.92
C ASP A 120 19.96 8.26 14.58
N SER A 121 19.95 9.59 14.47
CA SER A 121 18.75 10.37 14.18
C SER A 121 18.12 10.00 12.83
N LEU A 122 18.88 9.45 11.87
CA LEU A 122 18.33 8.99 10.59
C LEU A 122 17.34 7.83 10.76
N TYR A 123 17.62 6.87 11.64
CA TYR A 123 16.68 5.77 11.91
C TYR A 123 15.45 6.25 12.67
N GLN A 124 15.62 7.22 13.58
CA GLN A 124 14.48 7.85 14.27
C GLN A 124 13.60 8.66 13.31
N LEU A 125 14.22 9.36 12.36
CA LEU A 125 13.51 10.07 11.31
C LEU A 125 12.75 9.08 10.39
N ALA A 126 13.39 7.97 10.00
CA ALA A 126 12.72 6.91 9.23
C ALA A 126 11.48 6.37 9.96
N LYS A 127 11.60 6.08 11.26
CA LYS A 127 10.49 5.64 12.11
C LYS A 127 9.35 6.66 12.12
N THR A 128 9.66 7.95 12.27
CA THR A 128 8.67 9.04 12.24
C THR A 128 7.91 9.10 10.91
N TYR A 129 8.62 8.90 9.79
CA TYR A 129 8.02 8.84 8.45
C TYR A 129 7.06 7.65 8.31
N PHE A 130 7.45 6.46 8.76
CA PHE A 130 6.60 5.26 8.70
C PHE A 130 5.41 5.32 9.66
N GLU A 131 5.57 5.87 10.86
CA GLU A 131 4.47 6.15 11.78
C GLU A 131 3.45 7.12 11.15
N LYS A 132 3.93 8.15 10.46
CA LYS A 132 3.06 9.06 9.70
C LYS A 132 2.35 8.34 8.56
N ALA A 133 3.03 7.47 7.81
CA ALA A 133 2.40 6.67 6.76
C ALA A 133 1.27 5.81 7.34
N ASN A 134 1.50 5.13 8.47
CA ASN A 134 0.48 4.37 9.17
C ASN A 134 -0.67 5.23 9.73
N ALA A 135 -0.41 6.47 10.12
CA ALA A 135 -1.46 7.41 10.52
C ALA A 135 -2.32 7.88 9.33
N ILE A 136 -1.76 7.93 8.11
CA ILE A 136 -2.50 8.24 6.87
C ILE A 136 -3.29 7.02 6.40
N GLN A 137 -2.64 5.86 6.38
CA GLN A 137 -3.21 4.59 5.99
C GLN A 137 -2.64 3.48 6.87
N ALA A 138 -3.47 2.95 7.78
CA ALA A 138 -3.08 1.91 8.72
C ALA A 138 -2.46 0.70 8.00
N GLY A 139 -1.30 0.24 8.47
CA GLY A 139 -0.58 -0.90 7.91
C GLY A 139 0.40 -0.57 6.80
N SER A 140 0.26 0.58 6.14
CA SER A 140 0.99 0.93 4.91
C SER A 140 2.52 0.90 5.02
N ALA A 141 3.06 1.11 6.23
CA ALA A 141 4.49 1.04 6.52
C ALA A 141 4.80 0.15 7.75
N SER A 142 3.86 -0.71 8.17
CA SER A 142 4.07 -1.58 9.34
C SER A 142 5.19 -2.60 9.12
N TYR A 143 5.38 -3.07 7.88
CA TYR A 143 6.55 -3.89 7.56
C TYR A 143 7.85 -3.10 7.74
N ASN A 144 7.92 -1.85 7.27
CA ASN A 144 9.10 -1.02 7.45
C ASN A 144 9.39 -0.71 8.93
N LEU A 145 8.34 -0.52 9.76
CA LEU A 145 8.50 -0.41 11.22
C LEU A 145 9.04 -1.71 11.81
N ALA A 146 8.56 -2.86 11.35
CA ALA A 146 9.10 -4.15 11.78
C ALA A 146 10.59 -4.30 11.46
N CYS A 147 11.05 -3.84 10.28
CA CYS A 147 12.46 -3.80 9.91
C CYS A 147 13.27 -2.93 10.88
N ILE A 148 12.80 -1.73 11.23
CA ILE A 148 13.47 -0.85 12.21
C ILE A 148 13.56 -1.53 13.59
N HIS A 149 12.46 -2.10 14.08
CA HIS A 149 12.44 -2.80 15.36
C HIS A 149 13.38 -4.02 15.36
N ALA A 150 13.39 -4.80 14.26
CA ALA A 150 14.31 -5.92 14.09
C ALA A 150 15.78 -5.46 14.12
N LEU A 151 16.12 -4.39 13.39
CA LEU A 151 17.45 -3.77 13.43
C LEU A 151 17.85 -3.35 14.84
N LEU A 152 16.93 -2.79 15.63
CA LEU A 152 17.19 -2.39 17.02
C LEU A 152 17.25 -3.58 18.00
N GLY A 153 16.81 -4.77 17.60
CA GLY A 153 16.71 -5.94 18.49
C GLY A 153 15.45 -5.91 19.37
N GLU A 154 14.45 -5.12 19.00
CA GLU A 154 13.17 -4.96 19.71
C GLU A 154 12.21 -6.05 19.24
N HIS A 155 12.44 -7.29 19.71
CA HIS A 155 11.76 -8.50 19.20
C HIS A 155 10.23 -8.43 19.26
N GLU A 156 9.66 -8.05 20.40
CA GLU A 156 8.20 -7.97 20.59
C GLU A 156 7.57 -6.92 19.65
N ALA A 157 8.16 -5.72 19.59
CA ALA A 157 7.70 -4.65 18.71
C ALA A 157 7.82 -5.02 17.23
N SER A 158 8.88 -5.73 16.84
CA SER A 158 9.05 -6.24 15.47
C SER A 158 7.97 -7.25 15.11
N LEU A 159 7.69 -8.21 15.98
CA LEU A 159 6.62 -9.19 15.78
C LEU A 159 5.23 -8.53 15.71
N ASP A 160 4.94 -7.56 16.57
CA ASP A 160 3.65 -6.87 16.55
C ASP A 160 3.46 -6.06 15.27
N ALA A 161 4.51 -5.39 14.80
CA ALA A 161 4.49 -4.69 13.51
C ALA A 161 4.33 -5.65 12.31
N LEU A 162 4.96 -6.83 12.35
CA LEU A 162 4.76 -7.89 11.34
C LEU A 162 3.32 -8.42 11.33
N LYS A 163 2.73 -8.65 12.50
CA LYS A 163 1.32 -9.07 12.63
C LYS A 163 0.36 -7.98 12.12
N ASP A 164 0.64 -6.71 12.43
CA ASP A 164 -0.15 -5.60 11.91
C ASP A 164 -0.06 -5.55 10.37
N ALA A 165 1.14 -5.62 9.81
CA ALA A 165 1.34 -5.68 8.36
C ALA A 165 0.60 -6.86 7.71
N LYS A 166 0.64 -8.05 8.35
CA LYS A 166 -0.14 -9.23 7.91
C LYS A 166 -1.62 -8.93 7.88
N SER A 167 -2.15 -8.36 8.96
CA SER A 167 -3.59 -8.07 9.11
C SER A 167 -4.10 -7.03 8.11
N LYS A 168 -3.22 -6.15 7.63
CA LYS A 168 -3.53 -5.08 6.67
C LYS A 168 -3.20 -5.44 5.23
N GLY A 169 -2.66 -6.64 4.98
CA GLY A 169 -2.29 -7.10 3.64
C GLY A 169 -1.13 -6.32 3.02
N SER A 170 -0.24 -5.77 3.85
CA SER A 170 0.92 -4.97 3.41
C SER A 170 2.26 -5.70 3.55
N LEU A 171 2.24 -7.00 3.84
CA LEU A 171 3.45 -7.80 3.86
C LEU A 171 4.00 -8.02 2.46
N PRO A 172 5.34 -7.99 2.31
CA PRO A 172 6.03 -8.62 1.19
C PRO A 172 5.83 -10.14 1.19
N ASP A 173 6.28 -10.79 0.12
CA ASP A 173 6.28 -12.26 0.06
C ASP A 173 7.19 -12.85 1.16
N ALA A 174 6.83 -14.01 1.71
CA ALA A 174 7.58 -14.63 2.81
C ALA A 174 9.07 -14.84 2.48
N ALA A 175 9.39 -15.16 1.23
CA ALA A 175 10.77 -15.29 0.77
C ALA A 175 11.54 -13.96 0.82
N GLU A 176 10.89 -12.84 0.51
CA GLU A 176 11.48 -11.51 0.61
C GLU A 176 11.72 -11.12 2.07
N ILE A 177 10.76 -11.41 2.96
CA ILE A 177 10.91 -11.15 4.40
C ILE A 177 12.10 -11.92 5.00
N VAL A 178 12.27 -13.19 4.63
CA VAL A 178 13.39 -14.03 5.10
C VAL A 178 14.73 -13.55 4.56
N ALA A 179 14.75 -13.02 3.34
CA ALA A 179 15.96 -12.50 2.70
C ALA A 179 16.31 -11.06 3.13
N ASP A 180 15.41 -10.37 3.82
CA ASP A 180 15.58 -8.97 4.19
C ASP A 180 16.76 -8.80 5.19
N PRO A 181 17.81 -8.04 4.85
CA PRO A 181 18.94 -7.80 5.73
C PRO A 181 18.56 -7.12 7.04
N ASP A 182 17.48 -6.33 7.06
CA ASP A 182 17.01 -5.64 8.27
C ASP A 182 16.41 -6.63 9.28
N MET A 183 16.01 -7.83 8.83
CA MET A 183 15.52 -8.92 9.69
C MET A 183 16.64 -9.80 10.26
N ALA A 184 17.91 -9.52 9.96
CA ALA A 184 19.02 -10.41 10.28
C ALA A 184 19.18 -10.72 11.78
N LYS A 185 18.77 -9.81 12.67
CA LYS A 185 18.84 -10.02 14.13
C LYS A 185 17.72 -10.91 14.68
N VAL A 186 16.62 -11.05 13.93
CA VAL A 186 15.42 -11.78 14.38
C VAL A 186 15.19 -13.08 13.59
N LYS A 187 15.86 -13.26 12.45
CA LYS A 187 15.61 -14.36 11.49
C LYS A 187 15.68 -15.79 12.05
N ASN A 188 16.41 -15.99 13.14
CA ASN A 188 16.58 -17.30 13.79
C ASN A 188 15.76 -17.44 15.07
N ALA A 189 14.98 -16.43 15.46
CA ALA A 189 14.15 -16.52 16.65
C ALA A 189 12.96 -17.44 16.39
N ASP A 190 12.60 -18.27 17.37
CA ASP A 190 11.48 -19.22 17.25
C ASP A 190 10.17 -18.52 16.83
N TRP A 191 9.92 -17.33 17.37
CA TRP A 191 8.73 -16.55 17.00
C TRP A 191 8.75 -16.09 15.54
N PHE A 192 9.92 -15.79 14.98
CA PHE A 192 10.05 -15.33 13.60
C PHE A 192 9.83 -16.49 12.64
N LEU A 193 10.44 -17.64 12.94
CA LEU A 193 10.24 -18.88 12.18
C LEU A 193 8.76 -19.30 12.19
N ALA A 194 8.11 -19.27 13.36
CA ALA A 194 6.68 -19.55 13.49
C ALA A 194 5.81 -18.52 12.75
N PHE A 195 6.20 -17.24 12.75
CA PHE A 195 5.51 -16.21 11.98
C PHE A 195 5.59 -16.49 10.48
N ILE A 196 6.77 -16.80 9.94
CA ILE A 196 6.97 -17.12 8.52
C ILE A 196 6.22 -18.38 8.12
N GLU A 197 6.25 -19.43 8.95
CA GLU A 197 5.46 -20.66 8.73
C GLU A 197 3.96 -20.34 8.65
N SER A 198 3.46 -19.41 9.49
CA SER A 198 2.07 -18.97 9.44
C SER A 198 1.66 -18.22 8.15
N LEU A 199 2.62 -17.86 7.30
CA LEU A 199 2.36 -17.24 5.98
C LEU A 199 2.27 -18.29 4.87
N THR A 200 2.88 -19.46 5.05
CA THR A 200 2.93 -20.52 4.02
C THR A 200 1.80 -21.53 4.15
N VAL A 201 1.23 -21.66 5.35
CA VAL A 201 0.02 -22.47 5.57
C VAL A 201 -1.17 -21.77 4.90
N LYS A 202 -1.61 -22.31 3.76
CA LYS A 202 -2.91 -21.94 3.17
C LYS A 202 -3.99 -22.14 4.24
N ALA A 203 -4.88 -21.15 4.38
CA ALA A 203 -6.10 -21.33 5.17
C ALA A 203 -6.77 -22.64 4.72
N PRO A 204 -7.26 -23.48 5.66
CA PRO A 204 -8.01 -24.67 5.28
C PRO A 204 -9.12 -24.26 4.31
N GLU A 205 -9.21 -24.94 3.17
CA GLU A 205 -10.36 -24.80 2.28
C GLU A 205 -11.62 -25.03 3.13
N PRO A 206 -12.66 -24.20 3.03
CA PRO A 206 -13.87 -24.43 3.78
C PRO A 206 -14.33 -25.85 3.46
N GLU A 207 -14.41 -26.70 4.49
CA GLU A 207 -14.95 -28.04 4.35
C GLU A 207 -16.30 -27.90 3.68
N VAL A 208 -16.42 -28.40 2.44
CA VAL A 208 -17.71 -28.61 1.81
C VAL A 208 -18.36 -29.68 2.66
N VAL A 209 -19.21 -29.24 3.60
CA VAL A 209 -20.08 -30.15 4.32
C VAL A 209 -21.00 -30.74 3.26
N GLU A 210 -20.70 -31.96 2.82
CA GLU A 210 -21.66 -32.75 2.05
C GLU A 210 -22.89 -32.89 2.95
N ASP A 211 -23.97 -32.20 2.57
CA ASP A 211 -25.29 -32.44 3.11
C ASP A 211 -25.55 -33.94 3.00
N LYS A 212 -25.45 -34.64 4.13
CA LYS A 212 -25.95 -36.01 4.23
C LYS A 212 -27.42 -35.93 3.86
N ALA A 213 -27.75 -36.55 2.73
CA ALA A 213 -29.10 -36.73 2.25
C ALA A 213 -29.99 -37.12 3.44
N VAL A 214 -30.88 -36.21 3.80
CA VAL A 214 -31.99 -36.51 4.69
C VAL A 214 -32.84 -37.52 3.93
N GLU A 215 -32.92 -38.75 4.43
CA GLU A 215 -33.89 -39.73 3.94
C GLU A 215 -35.28 -39.08 4.00
N GLU A 216 -35.91 -38.92 2.83
CA GLU A 216 -37.28 -38.44 2.71
C GLU A 216 -38.22 -39.41 3.43
N GLU A 217 -38.70 -39.01 4.60
CA GLU A 217 -39.90 -39.60 5.18
C GLU A 217 -41.10 -39.23 4.30
N LYS A 218 -41.69 -40.26 3.70
CA LYS A 218 -42.83 -40.17 2.79
C LYS A 218 -44.03 -39.53 3.51
N PRO A 219 -44.64 -38.47 2.96
CA PRO A 219 -45.75 -37.79 3.64
C PRO A 219 -47.00 -38.68 3.70
N ALA A 220 -47.60 -38.77 4.88
CA ALA A 220 -48.90 -39.37 5.09
C ALA A 220 -49.98 -38.58 4.33
N GLN A 221 -50.95 -39.32 3.77
CA GLN A 221 -52.02 -38.78 2.94
C GLN A 221 -52.89 -37.76 3.70
N PRO A 222 -53.28 -36.63 3.09
CA PRO A 222 -54.16 -35.67 3.72
C PRO A 222 -55.61 -36.18 3.73
N GLU A 223 -56.23 -36.17 4.91
CA GLU A 223 -57.67 -36.32 5.09
C GLU A 223 -58.40 -35.15 4.40
N THR A 224 -59.38 -35.48 3.57
CA THR A 224 -60.15 -34.54 2.76
C THR A 224 -61.16 -33.76 3.61
N PHE A 225 -61.01 -32.44 3.70
CA PHE A 225 -62.02 -31.54 4.26
C PHE A 225 -62.71 -30.74 3.13
N ASN A 226 -63.97 -31.07 2.87
CA ASN A 226 -64.79 -30.54 1.78
C ASN A 226 -65.52 -29.27 2.23
N TYR A 227 -65.15 -28.10 1.68
CA TYR A 227 -65.68 -26.80 2.15
C TYR A 227 -66.76 -26.14 1.28
N TYR A 228 -67.17 -26.71 0.14
CA TYR A 228 -68.25 -26.12 -0.66
C TYR A 228 -69.06 -27.16 -1.43
N ALA A 229 -70.13 -27.65 -0.80
CA ALA A 229 -71.33 -28.09 -1.50
C ALA A 229 -72.45 -27.11 -1.15
N LYS A 230 -72.76 -26.20 -2.09
CA LYS A 230 -74.12 -25.77 -2.48
C LYS A 230 -74.05 -24.46 -3.26
N GLU A 231 -74.13 -24.59 -4.58
CA GLU A 231 -74.58 -23.51 -5.45
C GLU A 231 -76.09 -23.25 -5.23
N PRO A 232 -76.55 -22.00 -5.29
CA PRO A 232 -77.98 -21.68 -5.18
C PRO A 232 -78.70 -21.90 -6.52
N ALA A 233 -79.94 -22.42 -6.43
CA ALA A 233 -80.82 -22.64 -7.58
C ALA A 233 -81.40 -21.32 -8.14
N PRO A 234 -81.64 -21.22 -9.46
CA PRO A 234 -82.11 -19.99 -10.11
C PRO A 234 -83.64 -19.81 -10.07
N VAL A 235 -84.04 -18.54 -10.18
CA VAL A 235 -85.41 -18.01 -10.23
C VAL A 235 -86.09 -18.35 -11.56
N SER A 236 -87.36 -18.78 -11.52
CA SER A 236 -88.21 -18.91 -12.71
C SER A 236 -88.89 -17.58 -13.04
N SER A 237 -88.79 -17.16 -14.29
CA SER A 237 -89.71 -16.19 -14.91
C SER A 237 -90.18 -16.77 -16.24
N ASP A 238 -91.40 -17.30 -16.23
CA ASP A 238 -92.26 -17.34 -17.41
C ASP A 238 -93.68 -16.95 -16.98
N GLU A 239 -94.31 -16.25 -17.89
CA GLU A 239 -95.46 -15.38 -17.83
C GLU A 239 -96.83 -16.10 -17.95
N VAL A 240 -97.88 -15.44 -17.42
CA VAL A 240 -99.27 -15.34 -17.95
C VAL A 240 -100.14 -16.63 -17.83
N GLU A 241 -101.37 -16.62 -17.30
CA GLU A 241 -102.57 -15.99 -17.87
C GLU A 241 -103.79 -16.05 -16.91
N SER A 242 -104.65 -15.02 -17.03
CA SER A 242 -106.04 -14.85 -16.55
C SER A 242 -106.37 -14.75 -15.06
#